data_AF-A0A1A5DC08-F1
#
_entry.id   AF-A0A1A5DC08-F1
#
_cell.length_a   1.000
_cell.length_b   1.000
_cell.length_c   1.000
_cell.angle_alpha   90.00
_cell.angle_beta   90.00
_cell.angle_gamma   90.00
#
_symmetry.space_group_name_H-M   'P 1'
#
loop_
_entity.id
_entity.type
_entity.pdbx_description
1 polymer ?
#
loop_
_entity_poly.entity_id
_entity_poly.type
_entity_poly.pdbx_seq_one_letter_code
_entity_poly.pdbx_strand_id
1 'polypeptide(L)'
;MSENEKPLRWLRRQDGEWEWAADYLVQRLDSEYIKSIAPNPTNRLGTYENVVSAIGKIRKNDPELVIRLQGAVRQRRYRSDSNGRKPLTFTLSKETISRLKHLAKRHETSETAVITALIDKAGQAAEAEKNYEKQLKESISRERKIAGQITASMSAQRDEALKHVERYLRLLAQWERKYPDGIPSSDSDDDINERIEARMKDLKSALAYMDLRDRLTTERPT
;
A
#
# COMPACT_ATOMS: atom_id res chain seq x y z
N MET A 1 -41.88 -38.49 37.08
CA MET A 1 -40.93 -37.68 36.29
C MET A 1 -40.98 -36.26 36.85
N SER A 2 -40.09 -35.91 37.79
CA SER A 2 -40.10 -34.59 38.46
C SER A 2 -39.57 -33.50 37.53
N GLU A 3 -40.11 -32.28 37.65
CA GLU A 3 -39.78 -31.09 36.84
C GLU A 3 -38.29 -30.66 36.79
N ASN A 4 -37.38 -31.38 37.47
CA ASN A 4 -35.96 -31.09 37.56
C ASN A 4 -35.12 -31.67 36.39
N GLU A 5 -35.71 -32.43 35.46
CA GLU A 5 -35.01 -33.10 34.35
C GLU A 5 -35.19 -32.40 32.98
N LYS A 6 -35.60 -31.13 32.94
CA LYS A 6 -35.60 -30.40 31.66
C LYS A 6 -34.15 -30.16 31.22
N PRO A 7 -33.73 -30.57 30.01
CA PRO A 7 -32.38 -30.32 29.53
C PRO A 7 -32.09 -28.82 29.49
N LEU A 8 -30.96 -28.41 30.07
CA LEU A 8 -30.49 -27.02 30.06
C LEU A 8 -30.18 -26.63 28.60
N ARG A 9 -31.14 -26.01 27.92
CA ARG A 9 -31.04 -25.62 26.49
C ARG A 9 -29.82 -24.76 26.15
N TRP A 10 -29.19 -24.14 27.15
CA TRP A 10 -28.06 -23.25 26.96
C TRP A 10 -26.70 -23.94 27.11
N LEU A 11 -26.58 -25.14 27.69
CA LEU A 11 -25.33 -25.87 27.87
C LEU A 11 -25.21 -26.99 26.82
N ARG A 12 -24.09 -27.07 26.10
CA ARG A 12 -23.86 -28.08 25.06
C ARG A 12 -23.14 -29.30 25.62
N ARG A 13 -23.52 -30.47 25.10
CA ARG A 13 -22.85 -31.74 25.39
C ARG A 13 -21.53 -31.91 24.60
N GLN A 14 -21.39 -31.19 23.49
CA GLN A 14 -20.23 -31.25 22.59
C GLN A 14 -19.19 -30.17 22.94
N ASP A 15 -18.02 -30.24 22.31
CA ASP A 15 -16.93 -29.25 22.38
C ASP A 15 -16.32 -29.01 23.78
N GLY A 16 -16.42 -30.00 24.69
CA GLY A 16 -15.88 -29.88 26.06
C GLY A 16 -16.48 -28.72 26.85
N GLU A 17 -17.69 -28.25 26.47
CA GLU A 17 -18.33 -27.11 27.14
C GLU A 17 -18.83 -27.46 28.54
N TRP A 18 -19.40 -28.65 28.69
CA TRP A 18 -19.88 -29.14 29.97
C TRP A 18 -18.75 -29.49 30.94
N GLU A 19 -17.60 -29.96 30.45
CA GLU A 19 -16.39 -30.20 31.25
C GLU A 19 -15.88 -28.88 31.82
N TRP A 20 -15.79 -27.85 30.98
CA TRP A 20 -15.42 -26.52 31.45
C TRP A 20 -16.42 -25.94 32.45
N ALA A 21 -17.73 -26.17 32.25
CA ALA A 21 -18.75 -25.75 33.20
C ALA A 21 -18.61 -26.51 34.54
N ALA A 22 -18.22 -27.79 34.50
CA ALA A 22 -17.89 -28.56 35.69
C ALA A 22 -16.72 -27.92 36.45
N ASP A 23 -15.61 -27.64 35.75
CA ASP A 23 -14.42 -27.01 36.33
C ASP A 23 -14.74 -25.64 36.94
N TYR A 24 -15.54 -24.83 36.24
CA TYR A 24 -16.00 -23.52 36.73
C TYR A 24 -16.78 -23.64 38.04
N LEU A 25 -17.63 -24.66 38.17
CA LEU A 25 -18.39 -24.92 39.40
C LEU A 25 -17.47 -25.41 40.52
N VAL A 26 -16.52 -26.30 40.22
CA VAL A 26 -15.53 -26.80 41.20
C VAL A 26 -14.69 -25.66 41.78
N GLN A 27 -14.32 -24.67 40.97
CA GLN A 27 -13.53 -23.52 41.43
C GLN A 27 -14.29 -22.54 42.31
N ARG A 28 -15.63 -22.53 42.27
CA ARG A 28 -16.47 -21.52 42.94
C ARG A 28 -17.31 -22.06 44.09
N LEU A 29 -17.51 -23.37 44.14
CA LEU A 29 -18.29 -24.02 45.18
C LEU A 29 -17.36 -24.74 46.15
N ASP A 30 -17.75 -24.73 47.42
CA ASP A 30 -17.04 -25.51 48.42
C ASP A 30 -17.18 -27.02 48.15
N SER A 31 -16.12 -27.75 48.47
CA SER A 31 -16.02 -29.20 48.28
C SER A 31 -17.11 -29.97 49.01
N GLU A 32 -17.58 -29.51 50.17
CA GLU A 32 -18.70 -30.12 50.90
C GLU A 32 -20.03 -29.85 50.22
N TYR A 33 -20.22 -28.63 49.73
CA TYR A 33 -21.40 -28.28 48.95
C TYR A 33 -21.47 -29.08 47.65
N ILE A 34 -20.34 -29.27 46.95
CA ILE A 34 -20.25 -30.12 45.76
C ILE A 34 -20.62 -31.57 46.09
N LYS A 35 -20.18 -32.11 47.25
CA LYS A 35 -20.55 -33.47 47.68
C LYS A 35 -22.06 -33.63 47.90
N SER A 36 -22.73 -32.60 48.43
CA SER A 36 -24.17 -32.66 48.71
C SER A 36 -25.03 -32.57 47.44
N ILE A 37 -24.55 -31.86 46.41
CA ILE A 37 -25.28 -31.70 45.14
C ILE A 37 -24.89 -32.73 44.08
N ALA A 38 -23.68 -33.29 44.13
CA ALA A 38 -23.20 -34.26 43.16
C ALA A 38 -24.04 -35.55 43.23
N PRO A 39 -24.58 -36.04 42.10
CA PRO A 39 -25.36 -37.27 42.09
C PRO A 39 -24.50 -38.53 42.27
N ASN A 40 -23.18 -38.46 42.05
CA ASN A 40 -22.29 -39.61 42.17
C ASN A 40 -21.05 -39.27 43.06
N PRO A 41 -20.78 -40.01 44.15
CA PRO A 41 -19.71 -39.69 45.09
C PRO A 41 -18.28 -39.82 44.51
N THR A 42 -18.10 -40.69 43.51
CA THR A 42 -16.81 -40.99 42.88
C THR A 42 -16.50 -40.12 41.66
N ASN A 43 -17.52 -39.72 40.88
CA ASN A 43 -17.33 -38.92 39.66
C ASN A 43 -18.27 -37.70 39.65
N ARG A 44 -18.03 -36.79 40.61
CA ARG A 44 -18.97 -35.76 41.08
C ARG A 44 -19.59 -34.89 39.98
N LEU A 45 -18.81 -34.57 38.94
CA LEU A 45 -19.25 -33.81 37.76
C LEU A 45 -18.67 -34.37 36.45
N GLY A 46 -18.26 -35.65 36.42
CA GLY A 46 -17.55 -36.21 35.26
C GLY A 46 -18.44 -36.67 34.10
N THR A 47 -19.73 -36.32 34.10
CA THR A 47 -20.62 -36.53 32.95
C THR A 47 -21.51 -35.30 32.76
N TYR A 48 -21.95 -35.09 31.51
CA TYR A 48 -22.88 -34.03 31.15
C TYR A 48 -24.15 -34.06 32.02
N GLU A 49 -24.72 -35.25 32.22
CA GLU A 49 -25.93 -35.44 33.02
C GLU A 49 -25.72 -35.06 34.50
N ASN A 50 -24.53 -35.36 35.05
CA ASN A 50 -24.19 -34.97 36.43
C ASN A 50 -24.08 -33.45 36.56
N VAL A 51 -23.48 -32.78 35.58
CA VAL A 51 -23.38 -31.31 35.54
C VAL A 51 -24.76 -30.66 35.43
N VAL A 52 -25.64 -31.16 34.54
CA VAL A 52 -27.01 -30.66 34.40
C VAL A 52 -27.79 -30.80 35.71
N SER A 53 -27.68 -31.96 36.37
CA SER A 53 -28.33 -32.23 37.65
C SER A 53 -27.82 -31.30 38.77
N ALA A 54 -26.50 -31.13 38.86
CA ALA A 54 -25.87 -30.23 39.82
C ALA A 54 -26.32 -28.78 39.60
N ILE A 55 -26.33 -28.29 38.36
CA ILE A 55 -26.84 -26.94 38.02
C ILE A 55 -28.32 -26.81 38.39
N GLY A 56 -29.13 -27.84 38.18
CA GLY A 56 -30.53 -27.85 38.58
C GLY A 56 -30.73 -27.68 40.09
N LYS A 57 -29.89 -28.32 40.91
CA LYS A 57 -29.89 -28.17 42.37
C LYS A 57 -29.35 -26.81 42.81
N ILE A 58 -28.24 -26.36 42.22
CA ILE A 58 -27.65 -25.04 42.50
C ILE A 58 -28.67 -23.95 42.19
N ARG A 59 -29.40 -24.04 41.06
CA ARG A 59 -30.38 -23.03 40.67
C ARG A 59 -31.48 -22.78 41.72
N LYS A 60 -31.79 -23.79 42.56
CA LYS A 60 -32.77 -23.65 43.64
C LYS A 60 -32.23 -22.92 44.86
N ASN A 61 -30.92 -23.05 45.12
CA ASN A 61 -30.27 -22.53 46.32
C ASN A 61 -29.52 -21.21 46.06
N ASP A 62 -28.89 -21.10 44.88
CA ASP A 62 -28.11 -19.95 44.40
C ASP A 62 -28.33 -19.76 42.88
N PRO A 63 -29.40 -19.07 42.48
CA PRO A 63 -29.68 -18.79 41.07
C PRO A 63 -28.67 -17.82 40.45
N GLU A 64 -28.03 -16.95 41.23
CA GLU A 64 -27.06 -15.97 40.72
C GLU A 64 -25.82 -16.65 40.15
N LEU A 65 -25.30 -17.68 40.85
CA LEU A 65 -24.15 -18.44 40.37
C LEU A 65 -24.43 -19.07 39.01
N VAL A 66 -25.65 -19.57 38.79
CA VAL A 66 -26.07 -20.16 37.51
C VAL A 66 -26.14 -19.10 36.41
N ILE A 67 -26.62 -17.89 36.72
CA ILE A 67 -26.63 -16.76 35.76
C ILE A 67 -25.20 -16.37 35.38
N ARG A 68 -24.28 -16.29 36.35
CA ARG A 68 -22.86 -15.99 36.10
C ARG A 68 -22.19 -17.07 35.26
N LEU A 69 -22.46 -18.35 35.56
CA LEU A 69 -21.98 -19.48 34.75
C LEU A 69 -22.49 -19.39 33.31
N GLN A 70 -23.80 -19.14 33.11
CA GLN A 70 -24.39 -19.00 31.78
C GLN A 70 -23.75 -17.83 31.00
N GLY A 71 -23.50 -16.70 31.66
CA GLY A 71 -22.78 -15.56 31.08
C GLY A 71 -21.34 -15.92 30.68
N ALA A 72 -20.63 -16.63 31.55
CA ALA A 72 -19.26 -17.05 31.29
C ALA A 72 -19.16 -18.05 30.12
N VAL A 73 -20.09 -19.01 30.02
CA VAL A 73 -20.18 -19.93 28.87
C VAL A 73 -20.48 -19.17 27.59
N ARG A 74 -21.40 -18.20 27.61
CA ARG A 74 -21.66 -17.33 26.45
C ARG A 74 -20.42 -16.54 26.03
N GLN A 75 -19.69 -15.98 26.99
CA GLN A 75 -18.44 -15.25 26.75
C GLN A 75 -17.38 -16.17 26.13
N ARG A 76 -17.24 -17.41 26.63
CA ARG A 76 -16.30 -18.40 26.10
C ARG A 76 -16.62 -18.75 24.65
N ARG A 77 -17.89 -19.02 24.33
CA ARG A 77 -18.35 -19.25 22.95
C ARG A 77 -18.08 -18.08 22.03
N TYR A 78 -18.23 -16.85 22.52
CA TYR A 78 -17.95 -15.66 21.72
C TYR A 78 -16.45 -15.50 21.44
N ARG A 79 -15.59 -16.02 22.33
CA ARG A 79 -14.13 -15.95 22.24
C ARG A 79 -13.48 -17.17 21.57
N SER A 80 -14.21 -18.26 21.33
CA SER A 80 -13.68 -19.40 20.60
C SER A 80 -13.47 -19.05 19.12
N ASP A 81 -12.38 -19.54 18.53
CA ASP A 81 -11.89 -19.19 17.19
C ASP A 81 -12.91 -19.42 16.05
N SER A 82 -13.99 -20.17 16.31
CA SER A 82 -15.05 -20.49 15.34
C SER A 82 -15.79 -19.28 14.77
N ASN A 83 -15.72 -18.10 15.39
CA ASN A 83 -16.41 -16.88 14.94
C ASN A 83 -15.53 -15.91 14.14
N GLY A 84 -14.29 -16.30 13.81
CA GLY A 84 -13.38 -15.49 12.96
C GLY A 84 -12.88 -14.18 13.59
N ARG A 85 -13.20 -13.93 14.87
CA ARG A 85 -12.77 -12.74 15.62
C ARG A 85 -11.80 -13.14 16.72
N LYS A 86 -10.53 -12.72 16.57
CA LYS A 86 -9.51 -12.88 17.62
C LYS A 86 -9.43 -11.58 18.45
N PRO A 87 -9.78 -11.59 19.74
CA PRO A 87 -9.66 -10.41 20.57
C PRO A 87 -8.19 -10.03 20.75
N LEU A 88 -7.85 -8.77 20.46
CA LEU A 88 -6.55 -8.17 20.75
C LEU A 88 -6.75 -7.09 21.81
N THR A 89 -5.97 -7.12 22.88
CA THR A 89 -6.04 -6.13 23.96
C THR A 89 -4.80 -5.25 23.92
N PHE A 90 -5.03 -3.94 23.90
CA PHE A 90 -3.99 -2.92 23.96
C PHE A 90 -4.32 -1.92 25.07
N THR A 91 -3.28 -1.28 25.61
CA THR A 91 -3.44 -0.18 26.56
C THR A 91 -3.18 1.13 25.82
N LEU A 92 -4.15 2.04 25.85
CA LEU A 92 -4.03 3.38 25.28
C LEU A 92 -4.08 4.42 26.39
N SER A 93 -3.54 5.61 26.10
CA SER A 93 -3.70 6.76 27.01
C SER A 93 -5.19 7.14 27.12
N LYS A 94 -5.58 7.74 28.24
CA LYS A 94 -6.95 8.24 28.44
C LYS A 94 -7.37 9.21 27.33
N GLU A 95 -6.43 10.05 26.88
CA GLU A 95 -6.67 11.02 25.82
C GLU A 95 -6.98 10.33 24.49
N THR A 96 -6.20 9.31 24.11
CA THR A 96 -6.42 8.56 22.87
C THR A 96 -7.77 7.85 22.88
N ILE A 97 -8.17 7.26 24.02
CA ILE A 97 -9.48 6.62 24.17
C ILE A 97 -10.62 7.64 23.99
N SER A 98 -10.50 8.81 24.62
CA SER A 98 -11.49 9.89 24.49
C SER A 98 -11.62 10.39 23.05
N ARG A 99 -10.50 10.57 22.35
CA ARG A 99 -10.49 10.96 20.94
C ARG A 99 -11.12 9.88 20.05
N LEU A 100 -10.79 8.62 20.27
CA LEU A 100 -11.35 7.50 19.51
C LEU A 100 -12.88 7.42 19.68
N LYS A 101 -13.37 7.57 20.92
CA LYS A 101 -14.81 7.65 21.22
C LYS A 101 -15.50 8.81 20.52
N HIS A 102 -14.86 9.98 20.54
CA HIS A 102 -15.40 11.16 19.89
C HIS A 102 -15.49 10.97 18.37
N LEU A 103 -14.46 10.39 17.75
CA LEU A 103 -14.45 10.06 16.31
C LEU A 103 -15.52 9.02 15.97
N ALA A 104 -15.61 7.95 16.74
CA ALA A 104 -16.62 6.90 16.56
C ALA A 104 -18.03 7.49 16.62
N LYS A 105 -18.30 8.35 17.61
CA LYS A 105 -19.59 9.05 17.74
C LYS A 105 -19.86 10.01 16.57
N ARG A 106 -18.86 10.80 16.16
CA ARG A 106 -18.99 11.76 15.05
C ARG A 106 -19.31 11.07 13.73
N HIS A 107 -18.75 9.88 13.50
CA HIS A 107 -18.95 9.10 12.29
C HIS A 107 -20.01 8.01 12.43
N GLU A 108 -20.80 8.01 13.52
CA GLU A 108 -21.86 7.03 13.80
C GLU A 108 -21.41 5.56 13.61
N THR A 109 -20.17 5.27 13.99
CA THR A 109 -19.52 3.98 13.75
C THR A 109 -18.89 3.45 15.04
N SER A 110 -18.44 2.19 15.00
CA SER A 110 -17.71 1.60 16.13
C SER A 110 -16.26 2.09 16.18
N GLU A 111 -15.69 2.15 17.39
CA GLU A 111 -14.26 2.44 17.61
C GLU A 111 -13.36 1.53 16.75
N THR A 112 -13.71 0.25 16.62
CA THR A 112 -13.00 -0.71 15.76
C THR A 112 -13.04 -0.29 14.29
N ALA A 113 -14.20 0.14 13.79
CA ALA A 113 -14.33 0.59 12.39
C ALA A 113 -13.50 1.86 12.11
N VAL A 114 -13.42 2.77 13.09
CA VAL A 114 -12.53 3.94 13.00
C VAL A 114 -11.07 3.51 12.92
N ILE A 115 -10.63 2.56 13.75
CA ILE A 115 -9.27 2.02 13.69
C ILE A 115 -9.00 1.36 12.34
N THR A 116 -9.90 0.53 11.84
CA THR A 116 -9.78 -0.13 10.53
C THR A 116 -9.60 0.92 9.42
N ALA A 117 -10.47 1.93 9.37
CA ALA A 117 -10.38 2.98 8.36
C ALA A 117 -9.07 3.79 8.44
N LEU A 118 -8.55 4.04 9.65
CA LEU A 118 -7.26 4.71 9.83
C LEU A 118 -6.09 3.86 9.33
N ILE A 119 -6.13 2.55 9.59
CA ILE A 119 -5.11 1.60 9.10
C ILE A 119 -5.14 1.52 7.58
N ASP A 120 -6.32 1.36 6.99
CA ASP A 120 -6.49 1.26 5.53
C ASP A 120 -6.00 2.54 4.85
N LYS A 121 -6.35 3.71 5.39
CA LYS A 121 -5.91 5.00 4.87
C LYS A 121 -4.39 5.17 4.97
N ALA A 122 -3.78 4.73 6.07
CA ALA A 122 -2.32 4.77 6.21
C ALA A 122 -1.63 3.85 5.20
N GLY A 123 -2.17 2.65 4.97
CA GLY A 123 -1.68 1.72 3.95
C GLY A 123 -1.76 2.31 2.54
N GLN A 124 -2.92 2.86 2.17
CA GLN A 124 -3.13 3.51 0.88
C GLN A 124 -2.20 4.71 0.66
N ALA A 125 -1.97 5.53 1.70
CA ALA A 125 -1.06 6.66 1.61
C ALA A 125 0.39 6.21 1.36
N ALA A 126 0.85 5.16 2.04
CA ALA A 126 2.20 4.61 1.85
C ALA A 126 2.38 4.00 0.44
N GLU A 127 1.37 3.30 -0.08
CA GLU A 127 1.40 2.77 -1.45
C GLU A 127 1.39 3.90 -2.49
N ALA A 128 0.59 4.94 -2.28
CA ALA A 128 0.55 6.10 -3.15
C ALA A 128 1.89 6.83 -3.20
N GLU A 129 2.54 7.03 -2.05
CA GLU A 129 3.87 7.64 -1.96
C GLU A 129 4.92 6.81 -2.71
N LYS A 130 4.94 5.49 -2.51
CA LYS A 130 5.84 4.58 -3.22
C LYS A 130 5.63 4.61 -4.74
N ASN A 131 4.38 4.63 -5.18
CA ASN A 131 4.03 4.71 -6.59
C ASN A 131 4.44 6.05 -7.20
N TYR A 132 4.24 7.15 -6.48
CA TYR A 132 4.67 8.48 -6.89
C TYR A 132 6.19 8.57 -7.04
N GLU A 133 6.95 8.04 -6.07
CA GLU A 133 8.42 8.01 -6.15
C GLU A 133 8.90 7.21 -7.36
N LYS A 134 8.25 6.08 -7.66
CA LYS A 134 8.56 5.28 -8.84
C LYS A 134 8.29 6.05 -10.14
N GLN A 135 7.13 6.68 -10.25
CA GLN A 135 6.77 7.49 -11.41
C GLN A 135 7.73 8.67 -11.61
N LEU A 136 8.14 9.32 -10.52
CA LEU A 136 9.10 10.42 -10.56
C LEU A 136 10.47 9.95 -11.06
N LYS A 137 10.98 8.82 -10.55
CA LYS A 137 12.24 8.23 -11.02
C LYS A 137 12.18 7.87 -12.50
N GLU A 138 11.06 7.28 -12.95
CA GLU A 138 10.85 6.97 -14.37
C GLU A 138 10.83 8.24 -15.22
N SER A 139 10.12 9.29 -14.79
CA SER A 139 10.08 10.58 -15.50
C SER A 139 11.47 11.21 -15.63
N ILE A 140 12.21 11.29 -14.51
CA ILE A 140 13.58 11.81 -14.50
C ILE A 140 14.49 10.99 -15.43
N SER A 141 14.35 9.66 -15.44
CA SER A 141 15.15 8.80 -16.32
C SER A 141 14.85 9.05 -17.80
N ARG A 142 13.58 9.27 -18.16
CA ARG A 142 13.17 9.61 -19.52
C ARG A 142 13.71 10.97 -19.94
N GLU A 143 13.56 11.99 -19.08
CA GLU A 143 14.10 13.33 -19.34
C GLU A 143 15.61 13.32 -19.52
N ARG A 144 16.35 12.60 -18.66
CA ARG A 144 17.80 12.45 -18.81
C ARG A 144 18.19 11.76 -20.12
N LYS A 145 17.46 10.72 -20.51
CA LYS A 145 17.70 10.01 -21.78
C LYS A 145 17.47 10.95 -22.97
N ILE A 146 16.40 11.72 -22.95
CA ILE A 146 16.06 12.70 -23.99
C ILE A 146 17.11 13.82 -24.05
N ALA A 147 17.48 14.40 -22.91
CA ALA A 147 18.52 15.43 -22.84
C ALA A 147 19.87 14.92 -23.37
N GLY A 148 20.22 13.67 -23.07
CA GLY A 148 21.39 13.00 -23.62
C GLY A 148 21.32 12.84 -25.15
N GLN A 149 20.17 12.44 -25.69
CA GLN A 149 19.95 12.33 -27.13
C GLN A 149 20.06 13.68 -27.84
N ILE A 150 19.45 14.74 -27.29
CA ILE A 150 19.51 16.09 -27.84
C ILE A 150 20.96 16.60 -27.84
N THR A 151 21.68 16.39 -26.75
CA THR A 151 23.09 16.82 -26.62
C THR A 151 23.96 16.08 -27.64
N ALA A 152 23.74 14.78 -27.82
CA ALA A 152 24.44 13.98 -28.82
C ALA A 152 24.15 14.47 -30.25
N SER A 153 22.88 14.75 -30.58
CA SER A 153 22.52 15.29 -31.90
C SER A 153 23.19 16.63 -32.18
N MET A 154 23.06 17.58 -31.25
CA MET A 154 23.67 18.91 -31.37
C MET A 154 25.20 18.84 -31.50
N SER A 155 25.84 17.91 -30.78
CA SER A 155 27.29 17.69 -30.93
C SER A 155 27.66 17.18 -32.33
N ALA A 156 26.89 16.24 -32.87
CA ALA A 156 27.13 15.70 -34.21
C ALA A 156 26.93 16.77 -35.30
N GLN A 157 25.88 17.60 -35.18
CA GLN A 157 25.64 18.72 -36.09
C GLN A 157 26.78 19.74 -36.05
N ARG A 158 27.27 20.08 -34.85
CA ARG A 158 28.42 20.97 -34.69
C ARG A 158 29.67 20.40 -35.38
N ASP A 159 29.97 19.13 -35.17
CA ASP A 159 31.14 18.48 -35.76
C ASP A 159 31.05 18.45 -37.29
N GLU A 160 29.86 18.22 -37.85
CA GLU A 160 29.63 18.28 -39.28
C GLU A 160 29.79 19.70 -39.84
N ALA A 161 29.24 20.71 -39.17
CA ALA A 161 29.43 22.12 -39.55
C ALA A 161 30.91 22.52 -39.52
N LEU A 162 31.66 22.09 -38.51
CA LEU A 162 33.11 22.34 -38.42
C LEU A 162 33.88 21.73 -39.60
N LYS A 163 33.51 20.52 -40.06
CA LYS A 163 34.13 19.91 -41.26
C LYS A 163 33.88 20.74 -42.52
N HIS A 164 32.68 21.28 -42.69
CA HIS A 164 32.37 22.16 -43.82
C HIS A 164 33.20 23.45 -43.77
N VAL A 165 33.28 24.08 -42.61
CA VAL A 165 34.10 25.28 -42.40
C VAL A 165 35.58 24.99 -42.68
N GLU A 166 36.12 23.90 -42.15
CA GLU A 166 37.50 23.50 -42.39
C GLU A 166 37.78 23.29 -43.88
N ARG A 167 36.87 22.64 -44.60
CA ARG A 167 36.99 22.44 -46.05
C ARG A 167 37.07 23.77 -46.81
N TYR A 168 36.21 24.73 -46.46
CA TYR A 168 36.21 26.04 -47.11
C TYR A 168 37.46 26.87 -46.77
N LEU A 169 37.91 26.84 -45.51
CA LEU A 169 39.16 27.48 -45.11
C LEU A 169 40.38 26.90 -45.85
N ARG A 170 40.43 25.57 -46.03
CA ARG A 170 41.51 24.95 -46.83
C ARG A 170 41.50 25.42 -48.29
N LEU A 171 40.33 25.53 -48.90
CA LEU A 171 40.20 26.03 -50.28
C LEU A 171 40.63 27.50 -50.37
N LEU A 172 40.25 28.32 -49.39
CA LEU A 172 40.67 29.72 -49.31
C LEU A 172 42.19 29.84 -49.19
N ALA A 173 42.80 29.12 -48.24
CA ALA A 173 44.25 29.11 -48.04
C ALA A 173 45.02 28.60 -49.28
N GLN A 174 44.47 27.61 -50.00
CA GLN A 174 45.04 27.15 -51.27
C GLN A 174 44.98 28.22 -52.36
N TRP A 175 43.89 28.98 -52.42
CA TRP A 175 43.74 30.09 -53.35
C TRP A 175 44.71 31.24 -53.03
N GLU A 176 44.77 31.68 -51.77
CA GLU A 176 45.69 32.72 -51.29
C GLU A 176 47.15 32.36 -51.58
N ARG A 177 47.53 31.10 -51.39
CA ARG A 177 48.88 30.61 -51.71
C ARG A 177 49.19 30.63 -53.21
N LYS A 178 48.19 30.36 -54.06
CA LYS A 178 48.36 30.31 -55.52
C LYS A 178 48.43 31.72 -56.13
N TYR A 179 47.84 32.71 -55.48
CA TYR A 179 47.80 34.11 -55.93
C TYR A 179 48.26 35.07 -54.81
N PRO A 180 49.58 35.15 -54.53
CA PRO A 180 50.11 35.91 -53.39
C PRO A 180 49.88 37.43 -53.48
N ASP A 181 49.84 37.97 -54.70
CA ASP A 181 49.69 39.42 -54.97
C ASP A 181 48.22 39.83 -55.21
N GLY A 182 47.26 38.94 -54.92
CA GLY A 182 45.85 39.26 -54.69
C GLY A 182 45.24 40.29 -55.64
N ILE A 183 45.13 39.98 -56.92
CA ILE A 183 44.13 40.62 -57.78
C ILE A 183 43.00 39.60 -57.93
N PRO A 184 41.88 39.73 -57.17
CA PRO A 184 40.68 38.98 -57.44
C PRO A 184 40.27 39.19 -58.90
N SER A 185 39.61 38.20 -59.50
CA SER A 185 39.00 38.35 -60.84
C SER A 185 38.29 39.71 -60.94
N SER A 186 38.33 40.35 -62.11
CA SER A 186 37.55 41.55 -62.45
C SER A 186 36.03 41.26 -62.54
N ASP A 187 35.56 40.23 -61.85
CA ASP A 187 34.14 39.97 -61.71
C ASP A 187 33.55 41.06 -60.82
N SER A 188 32.36 41.53 -61.16
CA SER A 188 31.65 42.50 -60.32
C SER A 188 31.47 41.90 -58.92
N ASP A 189 31.56 42.73 -57.88
CA ASP A 189 31.20 42.32 -56.51
C ASP A 189 29.80 41.69 -56.46
N ASP A 190 28.90 42.08 -57.38
CA ASP A 190 27.57 41.50 -57.54
C ASP A 190 27.61 40.03 -57.99
N ASP A 191 28.48 39.65 -58.92
CA ASP A 191 28.61 38.26 -59.41
C ASP A 191 29.23 37.35 -58.34
N ILE A 192 30.15 37.90 -57.55
CA ILE A 192 30.77 37.22 -56.41
C ILE A 192 29.71 37.01 -55.31
N ASN A 193 28.93 38.05 -55.01
CA ASN A 193 27.86 37.99 -54.02
C ASN A 193 26.76 37.01 -54.44
N GLU A 194 26.34 36.97 -55.70
CA GLU A 194 25.38 35.96 -56.18
C GLU A 194 25.88 34.53 -55.97
N ARG A 195 27.17 34.27 -56.25
CA ARG A 195 27.78 32.95 -56.02
C ARG A 195 27.87 32.60 -54.55
N ILE A 196 28.19 33.56 -53.69
CA ILE A 196 28.21 33.37 -52.24
C ILE A 196 26.80 33.12 -51.73
N GLU A 197 25.80 33.88 -52.17
CA GLU A 197 24.41 33.71 -51.80
C GLU A 197 23.87 32.35 -52.21
N ALA A 198 24.18 31.88 -53.42
CA ALA A 198 23.79 30.55 -53.87
C ALA A 198 24.38 29.46 -52.98
N ARG A 199 25.69 29.54 -52.66
CA ARG A 199 26.35 28.58 -51.76
C ARG A 199 25.84 28.66 -50.32
N MET A 200 25.55 29.87 -49.84
CA MET A 200 24.97 30.10 -48.52
C MET A 200 23.53 29.60 -48.46
N LYS A 201 22.76 29.70 -49.54
CA LYS A 201 21.42 29.13 -49.63
C LYS A 201 21.47 27.61 -49.54
N ASP A 202 22.37 26.95 -50.26
CA ASP A 202 22.55 25.50 -50.16
C ASP A 202 22.93 25.06 -48.74
N LEU A 203 23.85 25.78 -48.10
CA LEU A 203 24.22 25.54 -46.68
C LEU A 203 23.04 25.75 -45.73
N LYS A 204 22.29 26.85 -45.89
CA LYS A 204 21.10 27.12 -45.09
C LYS A 204 20.02 26.05 -45.28
N SER A 205 19.82 25.58 -46.51
CA SER A 205 18.88 24.49 -46.82
C SER A 205 19.32 23.16 -46.21
N ALA A 206 20.61 22.83 -46.24
CA ALA A 206 21.14 21.64 -45.58
C ALA A 206 20.96 21.70 -44.05
N LEU A 207 21.26 22.85 -43.44
CA LEU A 207 21.04 23.09 -42.00
C LEU A 207 19.54 23.02 -41.64
N ALA A 208 18.66 23.60 -42.47
CA ALA A 208 17.21 23.54 -42.27
C ALA A 208 16.66 22.11 -42.40
N TYR A 209 17.20 21.30 -43.31
CA TYR A 209 16.84 19.89 -43.44
C TYR A 209 17.28 19.07 -42.21
N MET A 210 18.48 19.35 -41.68
CA MET A 210 18.96 18.73 -40.44
C MET A 210 18.06 19.10 -39.24
N ASP A 211 17.71 20.38 -39.10
CA ASP A 211 16.78 20.85 -38.06
C ASP A 211 15.38 20.21 -38.20
N LEU A 212 14.87 20.07 -39.42
CA LEU A 212 13.59 19.40 -39.70
C LEU A 212 13.64 17.90 -39.33
N ARG A 213 14.71 17.20 -39.73
CA ARG A 213 14.90 15.78 -39.39
C ARG A 213 14.99 15.58 -37.88
N ASP A 214 15.66 16.47 -37.17
CA ASP A 214 15.75 16.43 -35.71
C ASP A 214 14.39 16.62 -35.06
N ARG A 215 13.59 17.59 -35.52
CA ARG A 215 12.20 17.76 -35.04
C ARG A 215 11.37 16.50 -35.23
N LEU A 216 11.44 15.89 -36.41
CA LEU A 216 10.69 14.67 -36.75
C LEU A 216 11.14 13.43 -35.95
N THR A 217 12.40 13.37 -35.53
CA THR A 217 12.96 12.23 -34.78
C THR A 217 12.95 12.42 -33.26
N THR A 218 12.67 13.64 -32.79
CA THR A 218 12.49 13.99 -31.36
C THR A 218 11.03 14.24 -30.97
N GLU A 219 10.08 14.12 -31.91
CA GLU A 219 8.65 14.30 -31.64
C GLU A 219 8.10 13.26 -30.65
N ARG A 220 7.56 13.78 -29.56
CA ARG A 220 6.85 13.06 -28.49
C ARG A 220 5.68 12.25 -29.05
N PRO A 221 5.54 10.96 -28.72
CA PRO A 221 4.20 10.39 -28.58
C PRO A 221 3.60 10.97 -27.29
N THR A 222 2.60 11.83 -27.43
CA THR A 222 1.72 12.28 -26.33
C THR A 222 0.89 11.13 -25.79
#